data_AF-A0A0L8AHX1-F1
#
_entry.id   AF-A0A0L8AHX1-F1
#
_cell.length_a   1.000
_cell.length_b   1.000
_cell.length_c   1.000
_cell.angle_alpha   90.00
_cell.angle_beta   90.00
_cell.angle_gamma   90.00
#
_symmetry.space_group_name_H-M   'P 1'
#
loop_
_entity.id
_entity.type
_entity.pdbx_description
1 polymer ?
#
loop_
_entity_poly.entity_id
_entity_poly.type
_entity_poly.pdbx_seq_one_letter_code
_entity_poly.pdbx_strand_id
1 'polypeptide(L)'
;MKKQLAILAFAALIFTACGEDDKPTADDCGGEVCTATVGTDETAATVPANLHGTFVTVLTYAESNSPVALGTEATFTISATKLVVSIDGRDCFSIENAVHRFGATPTSGNYTFKAACIDDIAFNISANTDGSLNEINLEKASGTGFYGQFTVK
;
A
#
# COMPACT_ATOMS: atom_id res chain seq x y z
N MET A 1 66.36 -19.36 -11.51
CA MET A 1 66.68 -18.96 -10.12
C MET A 1 65.68 -17.89 -9.69
N LYS A 2 65.13 -18.05 -8.48
CA LYS A 2 64.34 -17.10 -7.66
C LYS A 2 63.01 -16.56 -8.22
N LYS A 3 61.95 -17.27 -7.80
CA LYS A 3 60.57 -16.80 -7.60
C LYS A 3 60.54 -15.54 -6.71
N GLN A 4 59.71 -14.56 -7.04
CA GLN A 4 59.19 -13.61 -6.06
C GLN A 4 57.67 -13.52 -6.19
N LEU A 5 57.02 -14.16 -5.21
CA LEU A 5 55.65 -13.92 -4.79
C LEU A 5 55.59 -12.51 -4.18
N ALA A 6 54.70 -11.66 -4.66
CA ALA A 6 54.23 -10.50 -3.90
C ALA A 6 52.71 -10.67 -3.75
N ILE A 7 52.32 -11.24 -2.61
CA ILE A 7 50.95 -11.33 -2.13
C ILE A 7 50.55 -9.92 -1.68
N LEU A 8 49.64 -9.27 -2.39
CA LEU A 8 48.92 -8.11 -1.86
C LEU A 8 47.58 -8.59 -1.31
N ALA A 9 47.51 -8.64 0.01
CA ALA A 9 46.30 -8.86 0.77
C ALA A 9 45.38 -7.64 0.61
N PHE A 10 44.24 -7.83 -0.06
CA PHE A 10 43.14 -6.87 0.01
C PHE A 10 42.20 -7.33 1.12
N ALA A 11 42.15 -6.52 2.18
CA ALA A 11 41.41 -6.76 3.40
C ALA A 11 39.90 -6.91 3.12
N ALA A 12 39.32 -7.99 3.66
CA ALA A 12 37.89 -8.15 3.79
C ALA A 12 37.35 -7.11 4.78
N LEU A 13 36.70 -6.06 4.27
CA LEU A 13 35.85 -5.20 5.06
C LEU A 13 34.50 -5.91 5.23
N ILE A 14 34.40 -6.65 6.33
CA ILE A 14 33.13 -7.14 6.86
C ILE A 14 32.47 -5.93 7.53
N PHE A 15 31.54 -5.28 6.83
CA PHE A 15 30.60 -4.37 7.50
C PHE A 15 29.52 -5.23 8.16
N THR A 16 29.75 -5.58 9.42
CA THR A 16 28.67 -5.88 10.36
C THR A 16 27.94 -4.56 10.65
N ALA A 17 26.81 -4.34 10.00
CA ALA A 17 25.78 -3.43 10.49
C ALA A 17 24.62 -4.29 11.00
N CYS A 18 24.68 -4.65 12.28
CA CYS A 18 23.47 -4.87 13.05
C CYS A 18 23.13 -3.52 13.69
N GLY A 19 21.96 -3.00 13.38
CA GLY A 19 21.37 -1.82 14.02
C GLY A 19 19.87 -2.06 14.13
N GLU A 20 19.48 -2.56 15.30
CA GLU A 20 18.20 -2.42 16.01
C GLU A 20 16.89 -2.90 15.33
N ASP A 21 16.05 -3.54 16.15
CA ASP A 21 14.69 -4.01 15.82
C ASP A 21 13.75 -2.83 15.52
N ASP A 22 13.98 -2.13 14.42
CA ASP A 22 13.00 -1.20 13.89
C ASP A 22 11.84 -2.03 13.31
N LYS A 23 10.71 -2.02 14.03
CA LYS A 23 9.42 -2.37 13.44
C LYS A 23 9.34 -1.62 12.10
N PRO A 24 8.96 -2.30 11.00
CA PRO A 24 8.95 -1.66 9.68
C PRO A 24 8.17 -0.36 9.76
N THR A 25 8.87 0.75 9.60
CA THR A 25 8.27 2.07 9.44
C THR A 25 7.61 2.11 8.07
N ALA A 26 6.63 3.01 7.92
CA ALA A 26 6.00 3.33 6.64
C ALA A 26 7.00 4.04 5.72
N ASP A 27 8.13 3.40 5.43
CA ASP A 27 9.12 3.91 4.50
C ASP A 27 8.47 3.94 3.13
N ASP A 28 8.25 5.18 2.68
CA ASP A 28 7.81 5.53 1.35
C ASP A 28 8.57 4.66 0.35
N CYS A 29 7.86 3.82 -0.42
CA CYS A 29 8.52 3.28 -1.58
C CYS A 29 8.98 4.44 -2.45
N GLY A 30 10.21 4.36 -2.96
CA GLY A 30 10.82 5.44 -3.76
C GLY A 30 10.13 5.73 -5.10
N GLY A 31 8.92 5.20 -5.31
CA GLY A 31 8.06 5.46 -6.45
C GLY A 31 7.16 6.68 -6.25
N GLU A 32 6.09 6.73 -7.02
CA GLU A 32 5.22 7.91 -7.11
C GLU A 32 4.40 8.12 -5.82
N VAL A 33 4.15 9.39 -5.48
CA VAL A 33 3.29 9.80 -4.38
C VAL A 33 2.06 10.51 -4.94
N CYS A 34 0.88 9.93 -4.73
CA CYS A 34 -0.39 10.48 -5.16
C CYS A 34 -1.11 11.18 -4.00
N THR A 35 -1.24 12.49 -4.04
CA THR A 35 -2.03 13.21 -3.03
C THR A 35 -3.47 13.37 -3.50
N ALA A 36 -4.41 12.70 -2.84
CA ALA A 36 -5.81 12.83 -3.19
C ALA A 36 -6.35 14.21 -2.79
N THR A 37 -7.08 14.85 -3.71
CA THR A 37 -7.87 16.06 -3.44
C THR A 37 -9.29 15.66 -3.03
N VAL A 38 -9.82 16.32 -2.00
CA VAL A 38 -11.21 16.13 -1.54
C VAL A 38 -12.17 16.74 -2.57
N GLY A 39 -13.06 15.92 -3.13
CA GLY A 39 -14.09 16.35 -4.08
C GLY A 39 -15.32 16.96 -3.41
N THR A 40 -16.25 17.47 -4.22
CA THR A 40 -17.47 18.18 -3.77
C THR A 40 -18.36 17.37 -2.83
N ASP A 41 -18.42 16.04 -3.01
CA ASP A 41 -19.26 15.12 -2.23
C ASP A 41 -18.44 14.15 -1.36
N GLU A 42 -17.23 14.57 -1.02
CA GLU A 42 -16.30 13.79 -0.20
C GLU A 42 -15.94 14.56 1.05
N THR A 43 -15.52 13.85 2.09
CA THR A 43 -14.94 14.46 3.29
C THR A 43 -13.56 13.87 3.54
N ALA A 44 -12.62 14.69 4.00
CA ALA A 44 -11.32 14.19 4.43
C ALA A 44 -11.50 13.15 5.55
N ALA A 45 -10.71 12.09 5.50
CA ALA A 45 -10.76 11.00 6.45
C ALA A 45 -9.37 10.72 7.04
N THR A 46 -9.36 10.06 8.19
CA THR A 46 -8.15 9.57 8.84
C THR A 46 -8.41 8.13 9.25
N VAL A 47 -7.55 7.23 8.83
CA VAL A 47 -7.66 5.81 9.15
C VAL A 47 -7.35 5.63 10.64
N PRO A 48 -8.22 4.94 11.41
CA PRO A 48 -8.01 4.75 12.83
C PRO A 48 -6.88 3.74 13.09
N ALA A 49 -6.19 3.89 14.23
CA ALA A 49 -4.95 3.18 14.54
C ALA A 49 -5.05 1.65 14.56
N ASN A 50 -6.24 1.11 14.83
CA ASN A 50 -6.52 -0.33 14.80
C ASN A 50 -6.42 -0.95 13.39
N LEU A 51 -6.42 -0.13 12.33
CA LEU A 51 -6.23 -0.57 10.95
C LEU A 51 -4.81 -0.29 10.43
N HIS A 52 -3.93 0.30 11.24
CA HIS A 52 -2.55 0.57 10.82
C HIS A 52 -1.73 -0.72 10.80
N GLY A 53 -0.80 -0.83 9.85
CA GLY A 53 0.09 -1.98 9.73
C GLY A 53 0.39 -2.33 8.28
N THR A 54 1.16 -3.40 8.08
CA THR A 54 1.48 -3.95 6.76
C THR A 54 0.76 -5.27 6.57
N PHE A 55 0.00 -5.37 5.49
CA PHE A 55 -0.86 -6.51 5.19
C PHE A 55 -0.48 -7.10 3.84
N VAL A 56 -0.11 -8.39 3.84
CA VAL A 56 0.02 -9.16 2.60
C VAL A 56 -1.36 -9.69 2.23
N THR A 57 -1.78 -9.41 1.02
CA THR A 57 -3.13 -9.68 0.52
C THR A 57 -3.08 -10.36 -0.85
N VAL A 58 -4.21 -10.89 -1.28
CA VAL A 58 -4.40 -11.42 -2.62
C VAL A 58 -5.75 -10.97 -3.17
N LEU A 59 -5.80 -10.61 -4.45
CA LEU A 59 -7.05 -10.28 -5.12
C LEU A 59 -7.90 -11.55 -5.28
N THR A 60 -8.94 -11.72 -4.46
CA THR A 60 -9.80 -12.92 -4.45
C THR A 60 -11.08 -12.77 -5.24
N TYR A 61 -11.42 -11.53 -5.61
CA TYR A 61 -12.47 -11.23 -6.57
C TYR A 61 -12.01 -10.14 -7.52
N ALA A 62 -12.32 -10.31 -8.81
CA ALA A 62 -12.00 -9.34 -9.85
C ALA A 62 -13.14 -9.30 -10.87
N GLU A 63 -13.61 -8.10 -11.18
CA GLU A 63 -14.50 -7.86 -12.29
C GLU A 63 -13.78 -8.10 -13.62
N SER A 64 -14.56 -8.36 -14.68
CA SER A 64 -14.01 -8.60 -16.02
C SER A 64 -13.16 -7.46 -16.58
N ASN A 65 -13.38 -6.24 -16.09
CA ASN A 65 -12.64 -5.03 -16.45
C ASN A 65 -11.64 -4.58 -15.36
N SER A 66 -11.33 -5.44 -14.39
CA SER A 66 -10.33 -5.13 -13.36
C SER A 66 -8.97 -4.82 -14.00
N PRO A 67 -8.27 -3.76 -13.56
CA PRO A 67 -6.90 -3.49 -14.02
C PRO A 67 -5.86 -4.40 -13.36
N VAL A 68 -6.27 -5.22 -12.40
CA VAL A 68 -5.42 -6.20 -11.69
C VAL A 68 -6.01 -7.59 -11.88
N ALA A 69 -5.17 -8.55 -12.27
CA ALA A 69 -5.61 -9.92 -12.51
C ALA A 69 -6.01 -10.62 -11.20
N LEU A 70 -7.03 -11.48 -11.26
CA LEU A 70 -7.41 -12.34 -10.14
C LEU A 70 -6.21 -13.17 -9.67
N GLY A 71 -6.04 -13.29 -8.35
CA GLY A 71 -4.92 -14.01 -7.73
C GLY A 71 -3.62 -13.21 -7.62
N THR A 72 -3.57 -11.96 -8.09
CA THR A 72 -2.41 -11.08 -7.91
C THR A 72 -2.21 -10.77 -6.42
N GLU A 73 -0.98 -10.88 -5.95
CA GLU A 73 -0.61 -10.51 -4.58
C GLU A 73 -0.33 -9.01 -4.48
N ALA A 74 -0.62 -8.45 -3.31
CA ALA A 74 -0.29 -7.08 -3.01
C ALA A 74 0.05 -6.92 -1.53
N THR A 75 0.97 -6.02 -1.24
CA THR A 75 1.27 -5.56 0.11
C THR A 75 0.74 -4.15 0.29
N PHE A 76 -0.06 -3.95 1.34
CA PHE A 76 -0.61 -2.66 1.73
C PHE A 76 -0.05 -2.24 3.09
N THR A 77 0.63 -1.10 3.15
CA THR A 77 1.02 -0.49 4.43
C THR A 77 0.08 0.68 4.72
N ILE A 78 -0.73 0.52 5.74
CA ILE A 78 -1.78 1.45 6.14
C ILE A 78 -1.29 2.30 7.32
N SER A 79 -1.45 3.61 7.20
CA SER A 79 -1.26 4.58 8.29
C SER A 79 -2.43 5.56 8.34
N ALA A 80 -2.38 6.52 9.28
CA ALA A 80 -3.46 7.47 9.51
C ALA A 80 -3.91 8.24 8.26
N THR A 81 -2.95 8.71 7.46
CA THR A 81 -3.22 9.58 6.30
C THR A 81 -2.51 9.12 5.03
N LYS A 82 -1.85 7.95 5.06
CA LYS A 82 -1.06 7.43 3.94
C LYS A 82 -1.29 5.93 3.77
N LEU A 83 -1.41 5.52 2.51
CA LEU A 83 -1.43 4.13 2.08
C LEU A 83 -0.26 3.89 1.13
N VAL A 84 0.60 2.93 1.45
CA VAL A 84 1.65 2.44 0.53
C VAL A 84 1.15 1.16 -0.12
N VAL A 85 1.26 1.09 -1.45
CA VAL A 85 0.71 0.00 -2.27
C VAL A 85 1.82 -0.61 -3.12
N SER A 86 2.05 -1.91 -2.92
CA SER A 86 2.94 -2.71 -3.77
C SER A 86 2.15 -3.88 -4.32
N ILE A 87 1.78 -3.82 -5.61
CA ILE A 87 1.06 -4.89 -6.32
C ILE A 87 2.08 -5.64 -7.18
N ASP A 88 2.05 -6.97 -7.16
CA ASP A 88 2.95 -7.78 -7.98
C ASP A 88 2.86 -7.41 -9.46
N GLY A 89 4.03 -7.17 -10.06
CA GLY A 89 4.14 -6.75 -11.46
C GLY A 89 3.90 -5.25 -11.70
N ARG A 90 3.80 -4.43 -10.65
CA ARG A 90 3.72 -2.97 -10.72
C ARG A 90 4.79 -2.31 -9.85
N ASP A 91 5.20 -1.10 -10.21
CA ASP A 91 6.03 -0.28 -9.33
C ASP A 91 5.23 0.08 -8.07
N CYS A 92 5.89 0.09 -6.91
CA CYS A 92 5.26 0.54 -5.69
C CYS A 92 5.01 2.05 -5.73
N PHE A 93 3.91 2.48 -5.12
CA PHE A 93 3.57 3.88 -4.96
C PHE A 93 2.88 4.12 -3.62
N SER A 94 2.69 5.39 -3.27
CA SER A 94 1.93 5.78 -2.10
C SER A 94 0.81 6.75 -2.43
N ILE A 95 -0.22 6.76 -1.59
CA ILE A 95 -1.36 7.65 -1.69
C ILE A 95 -1.54 8.36 -0.36
N GLU A 96 -1.70 9.67 -0.39
CA GLU A 96 -1.94 10.50 0.78
C GLU A 96 -3.34 11.09 0.77
N ASN A 97 -3.87 11.32 1.97
CA ASN A 97 -5.20 11.85 2.26
C ASN A 97 -6.33 10.88 1.89
N ALA A 98 -6.77 10.08 2.86
CA ALA A 98 -8.00 9.32 2.71
C ALA A 98 -9.21 10.25 2.63
N VAL A 99 -10.28 9.75 2.02
CA VAL A 99 -11.60 10.38 2.00
C VAL A 99 -12.69 9.40 2.38
N HIS A 100 -13.78 9.91 2.95
CA HIS A 100 -15.07 9.25 2.89
C HIS A 100 -15.81 9.72 1.65
N ARG A 101 -16.36 8.77 0.90
CA ARG A 101 -17.17 9.03 -0.29
C ARG A 101 -18.36 8.08 -0.35
N PHE A 102 -19.33 8.37 -1.23
CA PHE A 102 -20.53 7.54 -1.44
C PHE A 102 -21.32 7.24 -0.16
N GLY A 103 -21.42 8.23 0.73
CA GLY A 103 -22.15 8.10 1.99
C GLY A 103 -21.37 7.41 3.11
N ALA A 104 -20.10 7.06 2.90
CA ALA A 104 -19.22 6.68 3.99
C ALA A 104 -19.09 7.82 5.01
N THR A 105 -18.92 7.45 6.27
CA THR A 105 -18.79 8.35 7.41
C THR A 105 -17.66 7.86 8.33
N PRO A 106 -17.21 8.66 9.31
CA PRO A 106 -16.17 8.23 10.27
C PRO A 106 -16.47 6.94 11.05
N THR A 107 -17.73 6.49 11.08
CA THR A 107 -18.15 5.25 11.75
C THR A 107 -18.50 4.14 10.77
N SER A 108 -18.36 4.37 9.47
CA SER A 108 -18.69 3.38 8.43
C SER A 108 -17.66 2.27 8.27
N GLY A 109 -16.46 2.45 8.84
CA GLY A 109 -15.35 1.50 8.66
C GLY A 109 -14.78 1.49 7.25
N ASN A 110 -15.07 2.50 6.41
CA ASN A 110 -14.62 2.59 5.03
C ASN A 110 -13.73 3.82 4.84
N TYR A 111 -12.52 3.65 4.30
CA TYR A 111 -11.56 4.74 4.09
C TYR A 111 -10.95 4.63 2.71
N THR A 112 -11.24 5.60 1.83
CA THR A 112 -10.83 5.53 0.43
C THR A 112 -9.60 6.36 0.14
N PHE A 113 -8.56 5.74 -0.43
CA PHE A 113 -7.38 6.40 -0.98
C PHE A 113 -7.48 6.41 -2.50
N LYS A 114 -7.49 7.60 -3.11
CA LYS A 114 -7.65 7.75 -4.57
C LYS A 114 -6.27 7.93 -5.23
N ALA A 115 -5.90 7.01 -6.12
CA ALA A 115 -4.64 7.03 -6.86
C ALA A 115 -4.77 7.69 -8.25
N ALA A 116 -5.67 8.65 -8.41
CA ALA A 116 -6.08 9.21 -9.72
C ALA A 116 -4.94 9.81 -10.58
N CYS A 117 -3.78 10.10 -9.98
CA CYS A 117 -2.60 10.58 -10.69
C CYS A 117 -1.77 9.45 -11.32
N ILE A 118 -1.92 8.21 -10.84
CA ILE A 118 -1.23 7.02 -11.33
C ILE A 118 -2.12 6.32 -12.36
N ASP A 119 -3.30 5.90 -11.92
CA ASP A 119 -4.35 5.28 -12.71
C ASP A 119 -5.70 5.77 -12.14
N ASP A 120 -6.80 5.68 -12.89
CA ASP A 120 -8.14 6.05 -12.38
C ASP A 120 -8.71 5.01 -11.37
N ILE A 121 -7.90 4.64 -10.37
CA ILE A 121 -8.16 3.60 -9.36
C ILE A 121 -8.15 4.20 -7.94
N ALA A 122 -8.93 3.57 -7.07
CA ALA A 122 -8.96 3.88 -5.65
C ALA A 122 -8.94 2.59 -4.82
N PHE A 123 -8.42 2.70 -3.61
CA PHE A 123 -8.37 1.62 -2.63
C PHE A 123 -9.23 2.00 -1.44
N ASN A 124 -10.33 1.30 -1.23
CA ASN A 124 -11.21 1.49 -0.09
C ASN A 124 -10.93 0.43 0.97
N ILE A 125 -10.30 0.87 2.07
CA ILE A 125 -10.02 0.03 3.24
C ILE A 125 -11.35 -0.18 3.96
N SER A 126 -11.78 -1.43 4.07
CA SER A 126 -13.03 -1.81 4.74
C SER A 126 -12.71 -2.60 6.01
N ALA A 127 -13.33 -2.21 7.11
CA ALA A 127 -13.14 -2.81 8.42
C ALA A 127 -14.30 -3.73 8.80
N ASN A 128 -13.99 -4.79 9.53
CA ASN A 128 -14.96 -5.61 10.24
C ASN A 128 -15.62 -4.81 11.37
N THR A 129 -16.73 -5.33 11.90
CA THR A 129 -17.43 -4.71 13.04
C THR A 129 -16.59 -4.67 14.31
N ASP A 130 -15.58 -5.53 14.43
CA ASP A 130 -14.62 -5.53 15.54
C ASP A 130 -13.45 -4.55 15.33
N GLY A 131 -13.43 -3.83 14.21
CA GLY A 131 -12.39 -2.89 13.83
C GLY A 131 -11.15 -3.52 13.20
N SER A 132 -11.08 -4.84 13.02
CA SER A 132 -10.01 -5.45 12.25
C SER A 132 -10.16 -5.15 10.75
N LEU A 133 -9.06 -5.23 9.99
CA LEU A 133 -9.11 -5.13 8.54
C LEU A 133 -9.94 -6.30 7.99
N ASN A 134 -10.99 -6.00 7.24
CA ASN A 134 -11.77 -7.00 6.52
C ASN A 134 -11.13 -7.24 5.14
N GLU A 135 -11.03 -6.19 4.35
CA GLU A 135 -10.66 -6.24 2.94
C GLU A 135 -10.20 -4.87 2.43
N ILE A 136 -9.58 -4.85 1.25
CA ILE A 136 -9.28 -3.62 0.51
C ILE A 136 -9.95 -3.73 -0.86
N ASN A 137 -10.96 -2.90 -1.08
CA ASN A 137 -11.70 -2.87 -2.32
C ASN A 137 -10.96 -2.02 -3.36
N LEU A 138 -10.82 -2.54 -4.57
CA LEU A 138 -10.31 -1.83 -5.73
C LEU A 138 -11.48 -1.19 -6.46
N GLU A 139 -11.48 0.13 -6.56
CA GLU A 139 -12.59 0.93 -7.07
C GLU A 139 -12.12 1.92 -8.14
N LYS A 140 -13.06 2.59 -8.81
CA LYS A 140 -12.77 3.69 -9.73
C LYS A 140 -12.54 5.01 -8.97
N ALA A 141 -11.46 5.74 -9.26
CA ALA A 141 -11.18 6.98 -8.54
C ALA A 141 -12.17 8.10 -8.90
N SER A 142 -12.49 8.27 -10.18
CA SER A 142 -13.28 9.39 -10.69
C SER A 142 -14.79 9.30 -10.41
N GLY A 143 -15.28 8.22 -9.80
CA GLY A 143 -16.71 8.00 -9.62
C GLY A 143 -17.05 6.60 -9.14
N THR A 144 -18.30 6.20 -9.31
CA THR A 144 -18.76 4.86 -8.92
C THR A 144 -18.16 3.79 -9.85
N GLY A 145 -17.79 2.66 -9.27
CA GLY A 145 -17.23 1.54 -10.00
C GLY A 145 -16.42 0.65 -9.07
N PHE A 146 -16.63 -0.66 -9.18
CA PHE A 146 -15.92 -1.69 -8.45
C PHE A 146 -15.10 -2.49 -9.46
N TYR A 147 -13.87 -2.81 -9.11
CA TYR A 147 -12.96 -3.61 -9.94
C TYR A 147 -12.60 -4.93 -9.28
N GLY A 148 -12.62 -5.00 -7.95
CA GLY A 148 -12.24 -6.22 -7.25
C GLY A 148 -11.98 -6.02 -5.77
N GLN A 149 -11.52 -7.08 -5.13
CA GLN A 149 -11.31 -7.11 -3.69
C GLN A 149 -10.05 -7.89 -3.33
N PHE A 150 -9.19 -7.25 -2.55
CA PHE A 150 -8.05 -7.87 -1.90
C PHE A 150 -8.45 -8.34 -0.50
N THR A 151 -8.10 -9.58 -0.17
CA THR A 151 -8.29 -10.14 1.18
C THR A 151 -6.94 -10.49 1.78
N VAL A 152 -6.82 -10.33 3.11
CA VAL A 152 -5.62 -10.69 3.86
C VAL A 152 -5.38 -12.20 3.76
N LYS A 153 -4.11 -12.59 3.64
CA LYS A 153 -3.67 -14.00 3.62
C LYS A 153 -3.56 -14.61 5.02
#